data_AF-A0A926ZT24-F1
#
_entry.id   AF-A0A926ZT24-F1
#
_cell.length_a   1.000
_cell.length_b   1.000
_cell.length_c   1.000
_cell.angle_alpha   90.00
_cell.angle_beta   90.00
_cell.angle_gamma   90.00
#
_symmetry.space_group_name_H-M   'P 1'
#
loop_
_entity.id
_entity.type
_entity.pdbx_description
1 polymer ?
#
loop_
_entity_poly.entity_id
_entity_poly.type
_entity_poly.pdbx_seq_one_letter_code
_entity_poly.pdbx_strand_id
1 'polypeptide(L)'
;MSKIKQETSVGSRIFEALTEGEISQLLDELFAVLSDEQRVTVFAQLQGNTQETLTQIIAPPQTVEQVKTSKAQPTSLTKLAQTWSQLWGEWNQIIWQASQPEGKYIVQEASWEEPYFDDCTFVEDLEAVAQKMKPLVKTAFENGFSNDDGFAASLLSAESEISNGILDWIEIANGIHLEGATTSSLLEWEWLLVQSQGQDGFKLAQKIRELDEEFYHTSLDDDAVTDFFCHLPDVEKKLIFDGLTANREASLWKHDLENTFSYWHIVYMELMQQFATPEIYLNNLRATISQEWQNGLPVIEDLLAKQEYRESLTVIQETLDALLKNKPDLNPWTPENSLLFVAVGGFSYAPGNWEKEKTLLRYYQQAVRELGEIERVNALEIQHITFECCYDWSSMFTAFSEIPVNKDTWQALFTSWRESIIKRGTPYRYSGLYAHQKPVDTWWLHWLLDSITTKEKGHTWFRQKIIEWLENLPGEQGQLGGEYSVLHLLT
;
A
#
# COMPACT_ATOMS: atom_id res chain seq x y z
N MET A 1 -2.11 59.75 30.42
CA MET A 1 -3.02 58.79 29.79
C MET A 1 -3.04 57.53 30.65
N SER A 2 -4.11 57.34 31.41
CA SER A 2 -4.29 56.23 32.34
C SER A 2 -4.83 55.02 31.57
N LYS A 3 -4.14 53.88 31.61
CA LYS A 3 -4.67 52.59 31.16
C LYS A 3 -5.83 52.22 32.08
N ILE A 4 -7.06 52.29 31.57
CA ILE A 4 -8.23 51.73 32.23
C ILE A 4 -7.99 50.21 32.31
N LYS A 5 -7.83 49.68 33.52
CA LYS A 5 -7.86 48.23 33.79
C LYS A 5 -9.26 47.74 33.41
N GLN A 6 -9.38 46.83 32.45
CA GLN A 6 -10.60 46.05 32.29
C GLN A 6 -10.86 45.29 33.60
N GLU A 7 -12.00 45.54 34.23
CA GLU A 7 -12.44 44.75 35.39
C GLU A 7 -12.70 43.31 34.91
N THR A 8 -12.07 42.34 35.56
CA THR A 8 -12.24 40.92 35.27
C THR A 8 -13.70 40.53 35.55
N SER A 9 -14.36 39.92 34.56
CA SER A 9 -15.78 39.57 34.67
C SER A 9 -16.03 38.58 35.83
N VAL A 10 -17.26 38.55 36.37
CA VAL A 10 -17.65 37.54 37.38
C VAL A 10 -17.42 36.13 36.84
N GLY A 11 -17.75 35.88 35.57
CA GLY A 11 -17.54 34.59 34.92
C GLY A 11 -16.06 34.17 34.88
N SER A 12 -15.16 35.10 34.55
CA SER A 12 -13.71 34.84 34.55
C SER A 12 -13.21 34.47 35.95
N ARG A 13 -13.68 35.17 36.98
CA ARG A 13 -13.32 34.88 38.38
C ARG A 13 -13.85 33.52 38.84
N ILE A 14 -15.03 33.11 38.37
CA ILE A 14 -15.59 31.78 38.66
C ILE A 14 -14.73 30.70 37.98
N PHE A 15 -14.39 30.89 36.70
CA PHE A 15 -13.59 29.94 35.94
C PHE A 15 -12.18 29.75 36.52
N GLU A 16 -11.58 30.82 37.06
CA GLU A 16 -10.26 30.75 37.73
C GLU A 16 -10.32 30.12 39.13
N ALA A 17 -11.45 30.20 39.84
CA ALA A 17 -11.56 29.81 41.24
C ALA A 17 -12.13 28.40 41.46
N LEU A 18 -12.86 27.86 40.49
CA LEU A 18 -13.57 26.59 40.59
C LEU A 18 -13.03 25.56 39.60
N THR A 19 -13.11 24.29 39.98
CA THR A 19 -12.81 23.16 39.09
C THR A 19 -13.90 22.99 38.02
N GLU A 20 -13.57 22.30 36.91
CA GLU A 20 -14.56 21.99 35.86
C GLU A 20 -15.79 21.25 36.40
N GLY A 21 -15.60 20.35 37.38
CA GLY A 21 -16.69 19.64 38.03
C GLY A 21 -17.62 20.54 38.85
N GLU A 22 -17.05 21.50 39.60
CA GLU A 22 -17.84 22.48 40.37
C GLU A 22 -18.58 23.46 39.45
N ILE A 23 -17.98 23.84 38.32
CA ILE A 23 -18.63 24.66 37.29
C ILE A 23 -19.78 23.88 36.64
N SER A 24 -19.57 22.60 36.30
CA SER A 24 -20.64 21.75 35.74
C SER A 24 -21.81 21.64 36.71
N GLN A 25 -21.54 21.36 37.99
CA GLN A 25 -22.60 21.26 39.00
C GLN A 25 -23.34 22.59 39.19
N LEU A 26 -22.63 23.72 39.20
CA LEU A 26 -23.25 25.04 39.25
C LEU A 26 -24.16 25.28 38.04
N LEU A 27 -23.73 24.90 36.83
CA LEU A 27 -24.53 25.01 35.62
C LEU A 27 -25.79 24.13 35.70
N ASP A 28 -25.66 22.88 36.15
CA ASP A 28 -26.80 21.96 36.30
C ASP A 28 -27.86 22.52 37.26
N GLU A 29 -27.45 23.02 38.43
CA GLU A 29 -28.36 23.63 39.41
C GLU A 29 -29.01 24.91 38.87
N LEU A 30 -28.25 25.76 38.16
CA LEU A 30 -28.79 26.97 37.53
C LEU A 30 -29.82 26.61 36.44
N PHE A 31 -29.51 25.65 35.57
CA PHE A 31 -30.43 25.22 34.53
C PHE A 31 -31.65 24.49 35.09
N ALA A 32 -31.54 23.77 36.22
CA ALA A 32 -32.69 23.15 36.87
C ALA A 32 -33.72 24.17 37.39
N VAL A 33 -33.29 25.37 37.75
CA VAL A 33 -34.15 26.43 38.32
C VAL A 33 -34.75 27.35 37.24
N LEU A 34 -34.06 27.56 36.12
CA LEU A 34 -34.52 28.46 35.06
C LEU A 34 -35.71 27.87 34.28
N SER A 35 -36.78 28.67 34.11
CA SER A 35 -37.89 28.31 33.22
C SER A 35 -37.49 28.40 31.74
N ASP A 36 -38.22 27.73 30.85
CA ASP A 36 -37.91 27.73 29.41
C ASP A 36 -37.92 29.15 28.80
N GLU A 37 -38.83 30.02 29.24
CA GLU A 37 -38.90 31.43 28.82
C GLU A 37 -37.66 32.22 29.27
N GLN A 38 -37.15 31.94 30.47
CA GLN A 38 -35.93 32.55 30.98
C GLN A 38 -34.69 32.04 30.24
N ARG A 39 -34.63 30.75 29.92
CA ARG A 39 -33.53 30.16 29.13
C ARG A 39 -33.46 30.80 27.74
N VAL A 40 -34.58 30.94 27.05
CA VAL A 40 -34.64 31.61 25.74
C VAL A 40 -34.17 33.07 25.84
N THR A 41 -34.58 33.77 26.89
CA THR A 41 -34.18 35.18 27.11
C THR A 41 -32.68 35.32 27.39
N VAL A 42 -32.11 34.43 28.20
CA VAL A 42 -30.67 34.41 28.50
C VAL A 42 -29.86 34.05 27.26
N PHE A 43 -30.32 33.06 26.49
CA PHE A 43 -29.62 32.61 25.27
C PHE A 43 -29.60 33.67 24.18
N ALA A 44 -30.68 34.46 24.04
CA ALA A 44 -30.73 35.58 23.10
C ALA A 44 -29.72 36.70 23.40
N GLN A 45 -29.10 36.72 24.59
CA GLN A 45 -28.04 37.67 24.93
C GLN A 45 -26.63 37.17 24.58
N LEU A 46 -26.50 35.90 24.19
CA LEU A 46 -25.22 35.30 23.81
C LEU A 46 -24.93 35.55 22.32
N GLN A 47 -23.66 35.40 21.92
CA GLN A 47 -23.31 35.45 20.50
C GLN A 47 -23.98 34.30 19.74
N GLY A 48 -24.38 34.54 18.49
CA GLY A 48 -25.26 33.65 17.73
C GLY A 48 -24.84 32.18 17.74
N ASN A 49 -23.56 31.88 17.51
CA ASN A 49 -23.10 30.48 17.54
C ASN A 49 -23.16 29.86 18.95
N THR A 50 -22.80 30.59 19.99
CA THR A 50 -22.91 30.11 21.38
C THR A 50 -24.37 29.86 21.77
N GLN A 51 -25.27 30.74 21.33
CA GLN A 51 -26.72 30.56 21.50
C GLN A 51 -27.21 29.28 20.82
N GLU A 52 -26.84 29.06 19.57
CA GLU A 52 -27.23 27.87 18.80
C GLU A 52 -26.71 26.58 19.46
N THR A 53 -25.43 26.55 19.85
CA THR A 53 -24.82 25.39 20.52
C THR A 53 -25.56 25.06 21.82
N LEU A 54 -25.82 26.06 22.68
CA LEU A 54 -26.53 25.83 23.94
C LEU A 54 -27.98 25.40 23.72
N THR A 55 -28.64 25.92 22.68
CA THR A 55 -30.00 25.49 22.30
C THR A 55 -30.02 24.02 21.87
N GLN A 56 -29.00 23.56 21.13
CA GLN A 56 -28.87 22.16 20.72
C GLN A 56 -28.54 21.22 21.89
N ILE A 57 -27.71 21.68 22.85
CA ILE A 57 -27.35 20.89 24.05
C ILE A 57 -28.57 20.66 24.95
N ILE A 58 -29.43 21.68 25.11
CA ILE A 58 -30.58 21.61 26.02
C ILE A 58 -31.83 21.02 25.36
N ALA A 59 -31.87 20.97 24.02
CA ALA A 59 -32.98 20.35 23.32
C ALA A 59 -33.21 18.90 23.83
N PRO A 60 -34.47 18.50 24.08
CA PRO A 60 -34.77 17.16 24.60
C PRO A 60 -34.21 16.08 23.66
N PRO A 61 -33.76 14.94 24.20
CA PRO A 61 -33.08 13.92 23.41
C PRO A 61 -33.95 13.48 22.24
N GLN A 62 -33.41 13.66 21.03
CA GLN A 62 -34.08 13.27 19.79
C GLN A 62 -34.32 11.75 19.78
N THR A 63 -35.44 11.35 19.17
CA THR A 63 -35.88 9.96 19.03
C THR A 63 -34.76 9.03 18.53
N VAL A 64 -34.78 7.76 18.96
CA VAL A 64 -33.75 6.72 18.73
C VAL A 64 -33.27 6.59 17.27
N GLU A 65 -34.08 7.00 16.29
CA GLU A 65 -33.70 7.01 14.87
C GLU A 65 -32.77 8.17 14.45
N GLN A 66 -32.82 9.34 15.09
CA GLN A 66 -31.92 10.48 14.78
C GLN A 66 -30.54 10.37 15.48
N VAL A 67 -30.47 9.64 16.59
CA VAL A 67 -29.21 9.35 17.30
C VAL A 67 -28.27 8.48 16.46
N LYS A 68 -28.81 7.71 15.50
CA LYS A 68 -27.98 6.91 14.57
C LYS A 68 -27.27 7.74 13.49
N THR A 69 -27.75 8.96 13.21
CA THR A 69 -27.23 9.83 12.13
C THR A 69 -26.41 11.01 12.62
N SER A 70 -26.52 11.42 13.89
CA SER A 70 -25.76 12.56 14.45
C SER A 70 -24.91 12.11 15.65
N LYS A 71 -23.69 11.62 15.39
CA LYS A 71 -22.72 11.25 16.44
C LYS A 71 -21.93 12.42 17.03
N ALA A 72 -22.02 13.63 16.45
CA ALA A 72 -21.24 14.78 16.91
C ALA A 72 -21.98 15.51 18.03
N GLN A 73 -21.30 15.71 19.17
CA GLN A 73 -21.79 16.61 20.22
C GLN A 73 -21.77 18.05 19.71
N PRO A 74 -22.80 18.87 20.00
CA PRO A 74 -22.83 20.28 19.61
C PRO A 74 -21.62 21.01 20.20
N THR A 75 -20.75 21.55 19.35
CA THR A 75 -19.54 22.28 19.76
C THR A 75 -19.57 23.68 19.14
N SER A 76 -19.23 24.71 19.93
CA SER A 76 -19.20 26.08 19.42
C SER A 76 -18.00 26.31 18.50
N LEU A 77 -18.13 27.21 17.53
CA LEU A 77 -17.04 27.65 16.65
C LEU A 77 -15.83 28.15 17.45
N THR A 78 -16.06 28.85 18.56
CA THR A 78 -14.97 29.29 19.45
C THR A 78 -14.20 28.10 20.05
N LYS A 79 -14.90 27.03 20.43
CA LYS A 79 -14.26 25.82 20.95
C LYS A 79 -13.53 25.07 19.83
N LEU A 80 -14.10 24.99 18.64
CA LEU A 80 -13.44 24.40 17.47
C LEU A 80 -12.17 25.17 17.08
N ALA A 81 -12.21 26.52 17.11
CA ALA A 81 -11.03 27.36 16.87
C ALA A 81 -9.94 27.15 17.94
N GLN A 82 -10.33 27.01 19.22
CA GLN A 82 -9.41 26.68 20.29
C GLN A 82 -8.76 25.30 20.08
N THR A 83 -9.56 24.28 19.75
CA THR A 83 -9.06 22.94 19.47
C THR A 83 -8.12 22.94 18.26
N TRP A 84 -8.48 23.63 17.18
CA TRP A 84 -7.63 23.79 16.00
C TRP A 84 -6.28 24.42 16.36
N SER A 85 -6.28 25.52 17.12
CA SER A 85 -5.05 26.19 17.57
C SER A 85 -4.20 25.30 18.48
N GLN A 86 -4.81 24.50 19.36
CA GLN A 86 -4.09 23.55 20.20
C GLN A 86 -3.40 22.46 19.34
N LEU A 87 -4.11 21.90 18.36
CA LEU A 87 -3.56 20.88 17.47
C LEU A 87 -2.39 21.44 16.66
N TRP A 88 -2.46 22.68 16.17
CA TRP A 88 -1.31 23.34 15.53
C TRP A 88 -0.14 23.56 16.49
N GLY A 89 -0.42 23.81 17.78
CA GLY A 89 0.61 23.83 18.82
C GLY A 89 1.31 22.49 18.98
N GLU A 90 0.54 21.39 19.01
CA GLU A 90 1.07 20.01 19.07
C GLU A 90 1.91 19.70 17.81
N TRP A 91 1.39 20.02 16.62
CA TRP A 91 2.07 19.87 15.33
C TRP A 91 3.42 20.61 15.28
N ASN A 92 3.43 21.89 15.63
CA ASN A 92 4.65 22.70 15.64
C ASN A 92 5.65 22.23 16.70
N GLN A 93 5.18 21.70 17.83
CA GLN A 93 6.04 21.12 18.84
C GLN A 93 6.74 19.85 18.33
N ILE A 94 6.06 19.01 17.55
CA ILE A 94 6.64 17.83 16.91
C ILE A 94 7.75 18.25 15.94
N ILE A 95 7.48 19.20 15.05
CA ILE A 95 8.47 19.73 14.10
C ILE A 95 9.67 20.33 14.85
N TRP A 96 9.43 21.16 15.85
CA TRP A 96 10.49 21.77 16.64
C TRP A 96 11.38 20.71 17.31
N GLN A 97 10.79 19.64 17.85
CA GLN A 97 11.55 18.54 18.44
C GLN A 97 12.35 17.76 17.39
N ALA A 98 11.85 17.61 16.16
CA ALA A 98 12.56 16.97 15.06
C ALA A 98 13.74 17.80 14.56
N SER A 99 13.67 19.12 14.70
CA SER A 99 14.74 20.03 14.28
C SER A 99 15.83 20.25 15.34
N GLN A 100 15.75 19.63 16.52
CA GLN A 100 16.77 19.77 17.56
C GLN A 100 17.81 18.63 17.49
N PRO A 101 19.12 18.90 17.62
CA PRO A 101 20.16 17.87 17.67
C PRO A 101 19.98 16.86 18.83
N GLU A 102 19.45 17.32 19.97
CA GLU A 102 19.08 16.48 21.11
C GLU A 102 17.57 16.25 21.21
N GLY A 103 16.89 16.38 20.07
CA GLY A 103 15.45 16.19 19.92
C GLY A 103 15.01 14.75 20.17
N LYS A 104 13.70 14.58 20.41
CA LYS A 104 13.08 13.25 20.65
C LYS A 104 13.39 12.25 19.53
N TYR A 105 13.53 12.75 18.30
CA TYR A 105 13.65 11.94 17.09
C TYR A 105 15.11 11.71 16.67
N ILE A 106 16.10 12.17 17.45
CA ILE A 106 17.50 11.80 17.26
C ILE A 106 17.81 10.64 18.22
N VAL A 107 17.86 9.44 17.69
CA VAL A 107 17.94 8.20 18.47
C VAL A 107 19.33 7.60 18.37
N GLN A 108 19.85 7.17 19.52
CA GLN A 108 21.06 6.35 19.63
C GLN A 108 20.74 5.17 20.55
N GLU A 109 20.52 3.98 19.99
CA GLU A 109 20.08 2.80 20.76
C GLU A 109 21.19 2.29 21.68
N ALA A 110 22.43 2.26 21.19
CA ALA A 110 23.61 1.97 21.99
C ALA A 110 24.68 3.05 21.84
N SER A 111 25.45 3.29 22.90
CA SER A 111 26.50 4.34 22.93
C SER A 111 27.65 4.14 21.92
N TRP A 112 27.69 3.00 21.23
CA TRP A 112 28.69 2.66 20.22
C TRP A 112 28.15 2.74 18.79
N GLU A 113 26.83 2.93 18.63
CA GLU A 113 26.17 3.12 17.34
C GLU A 113 26.12 4.61 17.00
N GLU A 114 26.08 4.93 15.72
CA GLU A 114 25.88 6.31 15.25
C GLU A 114 24.40 6.67 15.43
N PRO A 115 24.08 7.87 15.96
CA PRO A 115 22.69 8.29 16.03
C PRO A 115 22.09 8.48 14.64
N TYR A 116 20.78 8.27 14.56
CA TYR A 116 20.00 8.43 13.35
C TYR A 116 18.74 9.25 13.64
N PHE A 117 18.15 9.80 12.57
CA PHE A 117 16.84 10.42 12.63
C PHE A 117 15.77 9.33 12.56
N ASP A 118 14.94 9.20 13.59
CA ASP A 118 13.80 8.27 13.65
C ASP A 118 12.62 8.86 12.89
N ASP A 119 12.65 8.72 11.56
CA ASP A 119 11.64 9.20 10.63
C ASP A 119 10.27 8.55 10.88
N CYS A 120 10.26 7.27 11.25
CA CYS A 120 9.04 6.53 11.59
C CYS A 120 8.28 7.19 12.74
N THR A 121 8.94 7.37 13.90
CA THR A 121 8.27 7.96 15.08
C THR A 121 7.85 9.41 14.83
N PHE A 122 8.62 10.16 14.04
CA PHE A 122 8.25 11.52 13.64
C PHE A 122 6.96 11.56 12.81
N VAL A 123 6.86 10.71 11.79
CA VAL A 123 5.68 10.59 10.94
C VAL A 123 4.46 10.11 11.75
N GLU A 124 4.62 9.09 12.59
CA GLU A 124 3.53 8.56 13.43
C GLU A 124 2.93 9.64 14.34
N ASP A 125 3.77 10.49 14.95
CA ASP A 125 3.31 11.58 15.81
C ASP A 125 2.59 12.68 15.03
N LEU A 126 3.10 13.06 13.84
CA LEU A 126 2.41 14.01 12.96
C LEU A 126 1.05 13.46 12.51
N GLU A 127 1.01 12.19 12.12
CA GLU A 127 -0.20 11.50 11.69
C GLU A 127 -1.26 11.47 12.81
N ALA A 128 -0.86 11.19 14.05
CA ALA A 128 -1.76 11.19 15.19
C ALA A 128 -2.41 12.57 15.44
N VAL A 129 -1.70 13.66 15.15
CA VAL A 129 -2.26 15.02 15.20
C VAL A 129 -3.16 15.27 13.99
N ALA A 130 -2.72 14.90 12.79
CA ALA A 130 -3.48 15.06 11.55
C ALA A 130 -4.83 14.31 11.59
N GLN A 131 -4.89 13.12 12.18
CA GLN A 131 -6.14 12.37 12.37
C GLN A 131 -7.19 13.16 13.17
N LYS A 132 -6.75 13.97 14.15
CA LYS A 132 -7.63 14.86 14.93
C LYS A 132 -7.97 16.14 14.16
N MET A 133 -7.05 16.64 13.34
CA MET A 133 -7.25 17.84 12.50
C MET A 133 -8.19 17.58 11.32
N LYS A 134 -8.08 16.42 10.65
CA LYS A 134 -8.83 16.04 9.46
C LYS A 134 -10.33 16.40 9.51
N PRO A 135 -11.12 16.01 10.53
CA PRO A 135 -12.55 16.37 10.58
C PRO A 135 -12.83 17.88 10.76
N LEU A 136 -11.82 18.66 11.15
CA LEU A 136 -11.92 20.11 11.36
C LEU A 136 -11.46 20.93 10.16
N VAL A 137 -10.71 20.36 9.21
CA VAL A 137 -10.06 21.06 8.08
C VAL A 137 -11.02 22.01 7.37
N LYS A 138 -12.13 21.48 6.85
CA LYS A 138 -13.15 22.29 6.16
C LYS A 138 -13.73 23.40 7.04
N THR A 139 -14.09 23.08 8.28
CA THR A 139 -14.66 24.07 9.20
C THR A 139 -13.64 25.17 9.52
N ALA A 140 -12.38 24.79 9.73
CA ALA A 140 -11.29 25.71 10.02
C ALA A 140 -11.02 26.65 8.86
N PHE A 141 -10.97 26.13 7.64
CA PHE A 141 -10.82 26.92 6.42
C PHE A 141 -11.97 27.92 6.24
N GLU A 142 -13.22 27.44 6.27
CA GLU A 142 -14.42 28.27 6.03
C GLU A 142 -14.60 29.38 7.07
N ASN A 143 -14.12 29.18 8.30
CA ASN A 143 -14.24 30.14 9.40
C ASN A 143 -12.95 30.93 9.66
N GLY A 144 -11.92 30.78 8.82
CA GLY A 144 -10.66 31.51 8.94
C GLY A 144 -9.94 31.26 10.27
N PHE A 145 -9.96 30.02 10.78
CA PHE A 145 -9.16 29.67 11.94
C PHE A 145 -7.68 29.79 11.55
N SER A 146 -6.92 30.61 12.27
CA SER A 146 -5.55 30.98 11.94
C SER A 146 -4.69 29.75 11.59
N ASN A 147 -4.14 29.77 10.40
CA ASN A 147 -2.89 29.11 10.04
C ASN A 147 -2.28 30.01 8.96
N ASP A 148 -1.17 30.68 9.26
CA ASP A 148 -0.67 31.75 8.39
C ASP A 148 -0.30 31.25 6.98
N ASP A 149 0.05 29.95 6.82
CA ASP A 149 0.52 29.43 5.52
C ASP A 149 -0.01 28.03 5.09
N GLY A 150 -0.82 27.33 5.92
CA GLY A 150 -1.42 26.03 5.54
C GLY A 150 -0.54 24.80 5.81
N PHE A 151 -1.02 23.60 5.44
CA PHE A 151 -0.28 22.34 5.65
C PHE A 151 0.97 22.24 4.78
N ALA A 152 0.85 22.58 3.49
CA ALA A 152 1.95 22.50 2.53
C ALA A 152 3.16 23.34 2.95
N ALA A 153 2.94 24.62 3.29
CA ALA A 153 4.00 25.50 3.74
C ALA A 153 4.59 25.06 5.09
N SER A 154 3.76 24.56 6.01
CA SER A 154 4.25 24.03 7.28
C SER A 154 5.18 22.84 7.08
N LEU A 155 4.86 21.91 6.17
CA LEU A 155 5.70 20.74 5.87
C LEU A 155 6.99 21.13 5.13
N LEU A 156 6.94 22.07 4.19
CA LEU A 156 8.14 22.60 3.52
C LEU A 156 9.07 23.31 4.52
N SER A 157 8.51 24.09 5.45
CA SER A 157 9.28 24.70 6.54
C SER A 157 9.87 23.63 7.45
N ALA A 158 9.08 22.61 7.80
CA ALA A 158 9.52 21.51 8.66
C ALA A 158 10.71 20.77 8.06
N GLU A 159 10.64 20.38 6.79
CA GLU A 159 11.74 19.72 6.10
C GLU A 159 13.02 20.57 6.13
N SER A 160 12.90 21.86 5.81
CA SER A 160 14.04 22.77 5.86
C SER A 160 14.59 22.94 7.29
N GLU A 161 13.71 23.07 8.28
CA GLU A 161 14.10 23.22 9.69
C GLU A 161 14.79 21.96 10.22
N ILE A 162 14.29 20.77 9.87
CA ILE A 162 14.88 19.49 10.26
C ILE A 162 16.24 19.34 9.60
N SER A 163 16.33 19.46 8.27
CA SER A 163 17.59 19.30 7.54
C SER A 163 18.67 20.29 7.97
N ASN A 164 18.30 21.52 8.34
CA ASN A 164 19.27 22.52 8.84
C ASN A 164 19.54 22.42 10.34
N GLY A 165 18.64 21.80 11.10
CA GLY A 165 18.69 21.74 12.57
C GLY A 165 19.46 20.54 13.10
N ILE A 166 19.42 19.42 12.38
CA ILE A 166 20.20 18.21 12.72
C ILE A 166 21.67 18.38 12.32
N LEU A 167 22.55 17.57 12.92
CA LEU A 167 23.97 17.60 12.58
C LEU A 167 24.19 17.07 11.15
N ASP A 168 25.07 17.72 10.37
CA ASP A 168 25.32 17.42 8.94
C ASP A 168 25.67 15.96 8.60
N TRP A 169 26.09 15.16 9.59
CA TRP A 169 26.45 13.76 9.41
C TRP A 169 25.33 12.78 9.79
N ILE A 170 24.22 13.28 10.35
CA ILE A 170 23.00 12.50 10.60
C ILE A 170 22.18 12.55 9.31
N GLU A 171 22.11 11.43 8.60
CA GLU A 171 21.33 11.31 7.38
C GLU A 171 19.86 10.96 7.68
N ILE A 172 18.94 11.59 6.92
CA ILE A 172 17.55 11.14 6.82
C ILE A 172 17.53 9.99 5.81
N ALA A 173 17.88 8.79 6.28
CA ALA A 173 18.24 7.67 5.41
C ALA A 173 17.09 7.19 4.50
N ASN A 174 15.85 7.23 4.99
CA ASN A 174 14.68 6.72 4.28
C ASN A 174 13.77 7.82 3.73
N GLY A 175 14.07 9.10 3.96
CA GLY A 175 13.12 10.19 3.71
C GLY A 175 12.02 10.27 4.78
N ILE A 176 11.08 11.18 4.58
CA ILE A 176 9.90 11.42 5.43
C ILE A 176 8.68 11.05 4.60
N HIS A 177 8.22 9.81 4.73
CA HIS A 177 7.02 9.32 4.05
C HIS A 177 5.78 9.67 4.87
N LEU A 178 4.99 10.65 4.43
CA LEU A 178 3.78 11.05 5.16
C LEU A 178 2.73 9.96 5.08
N GLU A 179 1.91 9.84 6.13
CA GLU A 179 0.78 8.91 6.18
C GLU A 179 -0.53 9.53 5.68
N GLY A 180 -1.57 8.70 5.62
CA GLY A 180 -2.83 9.00 4.96
C GLY A 180 -3.60 10.20 5.53
N ALA A 181 -3.70 10.42 6.85
CA ALA A 181 -4.45 11.56 7.38
C ALA A 181 -3.70 12.89 7.20
N THR A 182 -2.38 12.88 7.30
CA THR A 182 -1.52 14.02 7.02
C THR A 182 -1.66 14.44 5.56
N THR A 183 -1.48 13.50 4.64
CA THR A 183 -1.64 13.70 3.20
C THR A 183 -3.07 14.15 2.86
N SER A 184 -4.10 13.49 3.42
CA SER A 184 -5.50 13.90 3.22
C SER A 184 -5.78 15.33 3.68
N SER A 185 -5.25 15.74 4.84
CA SER A 185 -5.50 17.06 5.41
C SER A 185 -4.87 18.15 4.56
N LEU A 186 -3.67 17.90 4.02
CA LEU A 186 -3.02 18.75 3.03
C LEU A 186 -3.86 18.87 1.77
N LEU A 187 -4.26 17.74 1.17
CA LEU A 187 -5.02 17.73 -0.09
C LEU A 187 -6.37 18.44 0.06
N GLU A 188 -7.09 18.22 1.17
CA GLU A 188 -8.36 18.88 1.44
C GLU A 188 -8.18 20.39 1.63
N TRP A 189 -7.15 20.82 2.37
CA TRP A 189 -6.85 22.24 2.54
C TRP A 189 -6.50 22.92 1.22
N GLU A 190 -5.64 22.29 0.42
CA GLU A 190 -5.22 22.80 -0.89
C GLU A 190 -6.38 22.85 -1.87
N TRP A 191 -7.27 21.86 -1.84
CA TRP A 191 -8.49 21.88 -2.63
C TRP A 191 -9.41 23.04 -2.28
N LEU A 192 -9.66 23.27 -0.98
CA LEU A 192 -10.47 24.40 -0.53
C LEU A 192 -9.85 25.75 -0.95
N LEU A 193 -8.52 25.85 -0.90
CA LEU A 193 -7.80 27.04 -1.36
C LEU A 193 -8.00 27.27 -2.87
N VAL A 194 -7.80 26.25 -3.70
CA VAL A 194 -8.02 26.30 -5.15
C VAL A 194 -9.47 26.70 -5.47
N GLN A 195 -10.45 26.10 -4.79
CA GLN A 195 -11.86 26.44 -4.95
C GLN A 195 -12.16 27.89 -4.57
N SER A 196 -11.58 28.39 -3.47
CA SER A 196 -11.77 29.78 -3.02
C SER A 196 -11.24 30.80 -4.03
N GLN A 197 -10.27 30.41 -4.86
CA GLN A 197 -9.68 31.20 -5.93
C GLN A 197 -10.44 31.08 -7.26
N GLY A 198 -11.51 30.28 -7.31
CA GLY A 198 -12.29 30.02 -8.53
C GLY A 198 -11.53 29.20 -9.57
N GLN A 199 -10.57 28.38 -9.13
CA GLN A 199 -9.77 27.48 -9.96
C GLN A 199 -10.36 26.07 -9.94
N ASP A 200 -9.93 25.24 -10.90
CA ASP A 200 -10.44 23.88 -11.10
C ASP A 200 -9.50 22.79 -10.53
N GLY A 201 -9.97 21.55 -10.57
CA GLY A 201 -9.23 20.38 -10.12
C GLY A 201 -7.90 20.17 -10.85
N PHE A 202 -7.75 20.58 -12.11
CA PHE A 202 -6.45 20.46 -12.79
C PHE A 202 -5.42 21.41 -12.18
N LYS A 203 -5.84 22.61 -11.77
CA LYS A 203 -4.95 23.53 -11.08
C LYS A 203 -4.52 23.00 -9.71
N LEU A 204 -5.40 22.28 -9.00
CA LEU A 204 -5.01 21.53 -7.80
C LEU A 204 -3.95 20.48 -8.14
N ALA A 205 -4.17 19.66 -9.16
CA ALA A 205 -3.22 18.62 -9.55
C ALA A 205 -1.83 19.20 -9.87
N GLN A 206 -1.79 20.32 -10.62
CA GLN A 206 -0.53 21.04 -10.86
C GLN A 206 0.15 21.50 -9.57
N LYS A 207 -0.62 22.05 -8.62
CA LYS A 207 -0.06 22.53 -7.36
C LYS A 207 0.53 21.40 -6.52
N ILE A 208 -0.14 20.26 -6.43
CA ILE A 208 0.38 19.09 -5.71
C ILE A 208 1.64 18.55 -6.41
N ARG A 209 1.65 18.50 -7.75
CA ARG A 209 2.84 18.07 -8.49
C ARG A 209 4.03 19.02 -8.34
N GLU A 210 3.79 20.33 -8.33
CA GLU A 210 4.79 21.35 -8.02
C GLU A 210 5.33 21.15 -6.59
N LEU A 211 4.46 20.81 -5.64
CA LEU A 211 4.84 20.51 -4.26
C LEU A 211 5.77 19.28 -4.15
N ASP A 212 5.50 18.22 -4.93
CA ASP A 212 6.39 17.06 -5.00
C ASP A 212 7.79 17.42 -5.54
N GLU A 213 7.91 18.40 -6.44
CA GLU A 213 9.23 18.87 -6.92
C GLU A 213 9.96 19.72 -5.87
N GLU A 214 9.22 20.37 -4.97
CA GLU A 214 9.76 21.19 -3.90
C GLU A 214 10.23 20.36 -2.70
N PHE A 215 9.57 19.25 -2.40
CA PHE A 215 10.00 18.33 -1.36
C PHE A 215 11.29 17.58 -1.74
N TYR A 216 12.27 17.59 -0.84
CA TYR A 216 13.56 16.91 -1.07
C TYR A 216 13.67 15.56 -0.34
N HIS A 217 13.15 15.48 0.88
CA HIS A 217 13.10 14.27 1.71
C HIS A 217 11.68 13.79 1.93
N THR A 218 10.68 14.64 1.78
CA THR A 218 9.28 14.37 2.09
C THR A 218 8.57 13.79 0.88
N SER A 219 7.67 12.84 1.12
CA SER A 219 6.76 12.33 0.08
C SER A 219 5.36 12.13 0.64
N LEU A 220 4.38 12.32 -0.22
CA LEU A 220 2.97 12.11 0.10
C LEU A 220 2.63 10.62 0.11
N ASP A 221 1.55 10.26 0.80
CA ASP A 221 0.99 8.91 0.77
C ASP A 221 0.28 8.64 -0.58
N ASP A 222 0.85 7.74 -1.39
CA ASP A 222 0.37 7.41 -2.75
C ASP A 222 -1.12 7.02 -2.78
N ASP A 223 -1.56 6.21 -1.80
CA ASP A 223 -2.93 5.73 -1.69
C ASP A 223 -3.88 6.88 -1.35
N ALA A 224 -3.54 7.74 -0.38
CA ALA A 224 -4.35 8.89 -0.01
C ALA A 224 -4.45 9.93 -1.14
N VAL A 225 -3.38 10.14 -1.92
CA VAL A 225 -3.44 11.02 -3.09
C VAL A 225 -4.37 10.43 -4.15
N THR A 226 -4.19 9.16 -4.48
CA THR A 226 -5.02 8.46 -5.46
C THR A 226 -6.49 8.50 -5.04
N ASP A 227 -6.79 8.07 -3.82
CA ASP A 227 -8.15 8.09 -3.27
C ASP A 227 -8.76 9.49 -3.32
N PHE A 228 -8.01 10.53 -2.94
CA PHE A 228 -8.53 11.90 -2.95
C PHE A 228 -8.99 12.34 -4.35
N PHE A 229 -8.11 12.23 -5.35
CA PHE A 229 -8.44 12.65 -6.71
C PHE A 229 -9.55 11.79 -7.33
N CYS A 230 -9.59 10.51 -6.98
CA CYS A 230 -10.59 9.57 -7.46
C CYS A 230 -11.95 9.71 -6.75
N HIS A 231 -12.04 10.49 -5.66
CA HIS A 231 -13.31 10.84 -5.00
C HIS A 231 -13.80 12.27 -5.30
N LEU A 232 -13.06 13.06 -6.09
CA LEU A 232 -13.54 14.37 -6.55
C LEU A 232 -14.82 14.26 -7.41
N PRO A 233 -15.61 15.34 -7.54
CA PRO A 233 -16.76 15.32 -8.45
C PRO A 233 -16.35 15.05 -9.90
N ASP A 234 -17.19 14.34 -10.68
CA ASP A 234 -16.90 13.97 -12.08
C ASP A 234 -16.51 15.16 -12.97
N VAL A 235 -17.06 16.35 -12.69
CA VAL A 235 -16.71 17.58 -13.40
C VAL A 235 -15.23 17.91 -13.21
N GLU A 236 -14.72 17.82 -11.98
CA GLU A 236 -13.33 18.10 -11.65
C GLU A 236 -12.40 17.00 -12.18
N LYS A 237 -12.79 15.74 -12.01
CA LYS A 237 -12.07 14.60 -12.58
C LYS A 237 -11.87 14.75 -14.09
N LYS A 238 -12.91 15.19 -14.80
CA LYS A 238 -12.84 15.43 -16.25
C LYS A 238 -11.88 16.56 -16.60
N LEU A 239 -11.87 17.65 -15.83
CA LEU A 239 -10.92 18.76 -16.02
C LEU A 239 -9.48 18.31 -15.76
N ILE A 240 -9.25 17.52 -14.71
CA ILE A 240 -7.93 16.92 -14.42
C ILE A 240 -7.49 16.03 -15.58
N PHE A 241 -8.37 15.13 -16.04
CA PHE A 241 -8.07 14.25 -17.16
C PHE A 241 -7.67 15.03 -18.42
N ASP A 242 -8.49 16.02 -18.81
CA ASP A 242 -8.23 16.84 -19.99
C ASP A 242 -6.91 17.63 -19.85
N GLY A 243 -6.63 18.16 -18.67
CA GLY A 243 -5.40 18.86 -18.36
C GLY A 243 -4.16 17.96 -18.41
N LEU A 244 -4.20 16.78 -17.79
CA LEU A 244 -3.11 15.80 -17.82
C LEU A 244 -2.85 15.31 -19.24
N THR A 245 -3.89 14.98 -20.01
CA THR A 245 -3.74 14.57 -21.41
C THR A 245 -3.14 15.69 -22.26
N ALA A 246 -3.57 16.94 -22.08
CA ALA A 246 -3.03 18.08 -22.84
C ALA A 246 -1.56 18.39 -22.49
N ASN A 247 -1.13 18.10 -21.26
CA ASN A 247 0.21 18.40 -20.76
C ASN A 247 1.09 17.16 -20.61
N ARG A 248 0.71 16.01 -21.18
CA ARG A 248 1.42 14.73 -21.03
C ARG A 248 2.91 14.80 -21.37
N GLU A 249 3.27 15.56 -22.40
CA GLU A 249 4.66 15.69 -22.85
C GLU A 249 5.43 16.82 -22.13
N ALA A 250 4.78 17.56 -21.24
CA ALA A 250 5.44 18.60 -20.45
C ALA A 250 6.40 17.97 -19.43
N SER A 251 7.52 18.64 -19.14
CA SER A 251 8.55 18.11 -18.24
C SER A 251 8.02 17.76 -16.85
N LEU A 252 7.07 18.56 -16.35
CA LEU A 252 6.42 18.36 -15.04
C LEU A 252 5.65 17.03 -14.95
N TRP A 253 5.11 16.55 -16.07
CA TRP A 253 4.18 15.41 -16.08
C TRP A 253 4.74 14.16 -16.73
N LYS A 254 5.61 14.32 -17.72
CA LYS A 254 6.00 13.23 -18.61
C LYS A 254 6.57 12.03 -17.85
N HIS A 255 7.51 12.28 -16.94
CA HIS A 255 8.15 11.21 -16.18
C HIS A 255 7.14 10.43 -15.33
N ASP A 256 6.30 11.16 -14.58
CA ASP A 256 5.32 10.58 -13.68
C ASP A 256 4.19 9.87 -14.39
N LEU A 257 3.66 10.43 -15.49
CA LEU A 257 2.60 9.79 -16.28
C LEU A 257 3.09 8.56 -17.06
N GLU A 258 4.40 8.44 -17.32
CA GLU A 258 5.00 7.26 -17.96
C GLU A 258 5.46 6.19 -16.96
N ASN A 259 5.58 6.52 -15.67
CA ASN A 259 6.06 5.63 -14.61
C ASN A 259 4.90 4.94 -13.89
N THR A 260 4.76 3.60 -14.04
CA THR A 260 3.64 2.86 -13.43
C THR A 260 3.63 2.87 -11.90
N PHE A 261 4.75 3.24 -11.27
CA PHE A 261 4.87 3.34 -9.82
C PHE A 261 4.57 4.74 -9.28
N SER A 262 4.34 5.74 -10.14
CA SER A 262 3.92 7.06 -9.71
C SER A 262 2.42 7.07 -9.45
N TYR A 263 1.98 7.63 -8.33
CA TYR A 263 0.56 7.80 -8.05
C TYR A 263 -0.14 8.68 -9.11
N TRP A 264 0.60 9.60 -9.78
CA TRP A 264 0.06 10.38 -10.89
C TRP A 264 -0.26 9.51 -12.11
N HIS A 265 0.52 8.46 -12.37
CA HIS A 265 0.17 7.47 -13.38
C HIS A 265 -1.11 6.73 -13.00
N ILE A 266 -1.24 6.31 -11.75
CA ILE A 266 -2.43 5.59 -11.25
C ILE A 266 -3.68 6.47 -11.41
N VAL A 267 -3.65 7.70 -10.89
CA VAL A 267 -4.73 8.69 -11.05
C VAL A 267 -5.06 8.89 -12.54
N TYR A 268 -4.05 9.09 -13.39
CA TYR A 268 -4.27 9.30 -14.81
C TYR A 268 -4.93 8.08 -15.48
N MET A 269 -4.51 6.87 -15.15
CA MET A 269 -5.06 5.63 -15.71
C MET A 269 -6.51 5.37 -15.24
N GLU A 270 -6.86 5.69 -14.00
CA GLU A 270 -8.24 5.62 -13.52
C GLU A 270 -9.15 6.62 -14.25
N LEU A 271 -8.68 7.85 -14.42
CA LEU A 271 -9.40 8.88 -15.17
C LEU A 271 -9.53 8.51 -16.65
N MET A 272 -8.48 7.93 -17.25
CA MET A 272 -8.53 7.41 -18.62
C MET A 272 -9.58 6.30 -18.77
N GLN A 273 -9.68 5.39 -17.81
CA GLN A 273 -10.68 4.33 -17.84
C GLN A 273 -12.11 4.89 -17.86
N GLN A 274 -12.34 6.02 -17.17
CA GLN A 274 -13.66 6.67 -17.10
C GLN A 274 -13.97 7.54 -18.33
N PHE A 275 -12.99 8.29 -18.85
CA PHE A 275 -13.25 9.38 -19.82
C PHE A 275 -12.63 9.19 -21.21
N ALA A 276 -11.65 8.30 -21.37
CA ALA A 276 -11.04 8.03 -22.68
C ALA A 276 -11.85 6.98 -23.46
N THR A 277 -11.61 6.89 -24.77
CA THR A 277 -12.07 5.75 -25.56
C THR A 277 -11.32 4.47 -25.15
N PRO A 278 -11.95 3.29 -25.17
CA PRO A 278 -11.30 2.03 -24.83
C PRO A 278 -9.97 1.78 -25.56
N GLU A 279 -9.88 2.17 -26.84
CA GLU A 279 -8.67 2.01 -27.66
C GLU A 279 -7.48 2.81 -27.11
N ILE A 280 -7.71 4.06 -26.70
CA ILE A 280 -6.68 4.92 -26.11
C ILE A 280 -6.22 4.36 -24.76
N TYR A 281 -7.15 3.90 -23.93
CA TYR A 281 -6.86 3.29 -22.64
C TYR A 281 -5.99 2.03 -22.80
N LEU A 282 -6.41 1.09 -23.65
CA LEU A 282 -5.69 -0.15 -23.92
C LEU A 282 -4.30 0.09 -24.54
N ASN A 283 -4.15 1.09 -25.42
CA ASN A 283 -2.86 1.46 -25.97
C ASN A 283 -1.88 1.96 -24.90
N ASN A 284 -2.37 2.69 -23.88
CA ASN A 284 -1.51 3.13 -22.77
C ASN A 284 -1.13 1.97 -21.86
N LEU A 285 -2.06 1.07 -21.54
CA LEU A 285 -1.76 -0.17 -20.81
C LEU A 285 -0.68 -0.99 -21.53
N ARG A 286 -0.82 -1.17 -22.84
CA ARG A 286 0.17 -1.93 -23.62
C ARG A 286 1.56 -1.29 -23.57
N ALA A 287 1.63 0.04 -23.67
CA ALA A 287 2.90 0.77 -23.63
C ALA A 287 3.66 0.58 -22.29
N THR A 288 2.97 0.26 -21.20
CA THR A 288 3.56 0.11 -19.87
C THR A 288 3.70 -1.33 -19.36
N ILE A 289 3.42 -2.34 -20.21
CA ILE A 289 3.61 -3.77 -19.86
C ILE A 289 5.01 -4.06 -19.33
N SER A 290 6.04 -3.42 -19.90
CA SER A 290 7.45 -3.64 -19.51
C SER A 290 7.82 -3.17 -18.10
N GLN A 291 6.94 -2.38 -17.47
CA GLN A 291 7.06 -1.89 -16.10
C GLN A 291 6.13 -2.67 -15.16
N GLU A 292 4.87 -2.87 -15.55
CA GLU A 292 3.86 -3.63 -14.82
C GLU A 292 3.19 -4.63 -15.77
N TRP A 293 3.55 -5.92 -15.66
CA TRP A 293 3.13 -6.94 -16.61
C TRP A 293 1.60 -7.14 -16.63
N GLN A 294 0.94 -6.87 -15.51
CA GLN A 294 -0.50 -7.02 -15.31
C GLN A 294 -1.30 -6.13 -16.26
N ASN A 295 -0.71 -5.03 -16.75
CA ASN A 295 -1.31 -4.16 -17.77
C ASN A 295 -1.56 -4.88 -19.10
N GLY A 296 -0.89 -6.00 -19.35
CA GLY A 296 -1.15 -6.84 -20.53
C GLY A 296 -2.48 -7.56 -20.47
N LEU A 297 -3.02 -7.87 -19.29
CA LEU A 297 -4.22 -8.71 -19.15
C LEU A 297 -5.46 -8.11 -19.84
N PRO A 298 -5.83 -6.83 -19.62
CA PRO A 298 -6.99 -6.24 -20.30
C PRO A 298 -6.79 -6.10 -21.82
N VAL A 299 -5.55 -5.88 -22.26
CA VAL A 299 -5.20 -5.78 -23.69
C VAL A 299 -5.39 -7.13 -24.38
N ILE A 300 -4.93 -8.21 -23.75
CA ILE A 300 -5.10 -9.57 -24.27
C ILE A 300 -6.59 -9.95 -24.31
N GLU A 301 -7.35 -9.61 -23.27
CA GLU A 301 -8.79 -9.88 -23.21
C GLU A 301 -9.56 -9.21 -24.36
N ASP A 302 -9.28 -7.94 -24.65
CA ASP A 302 -9.88 -7.21 -25.77
C ASP A 302 -9.51 -7.84 -27.13
N LEU A 303 -8.24 -8.20 -27.34
CA LEU A 303 -7.79 -8.86 -28.57
C LEU A 303 -8.45 -10.24 -28.76
N LEU A 304 -8.60 -11.00 -27.68
CA LEU A 304 -9.32 -12.28 -27.71
C LEU A 304 -10.80 -12.09 -28.05
N ALA A 305 -11.45 -11.08 -27.49
CA ALA A 305 -12.84 -10.74 -27.81
C ALA A 305 -13.02 -10.35 -29.28
N LYS A 306 -12.02 -9.68 -29.87
CA LYS A 306 -11.95 -9.33 -31.29
C LYS A 306 -11.49 -10.48 -32.20
N GLN A 307 -11.17 -11.65 -31.64
CA GLN A 307 -10.64 -12.82 -32.36
C GLN A 307 -9.29 -12.55 -33.04
N GLU A 308 -8.52 -11.58 -32.54
CA GLU A 308 -7.19 -11.23 -33.03
C GLU A 308 -6.12 -12.13 -32.39
N TYR A 309 -6.27 -13.46 -32.56
CA TYR A 309 -5.48 -14.45 -31.82
C TYR A 309 -3.96 -14.30 -32.01
N ARG A 310 -3.51 -13.97 -33.22
CA ARG A 310 -2.07 -13.77 -33.47
C ARG A 310 -1.50 -12.55 -32.74
N GLU A 311 -2.25 -11.46 -32.70
CA GLU A 311 -1.83 -10.27 -31.98
C GLU A 311 -1.90 -10.51 -30.47
N SER A 312 -2.91 -11.26 -30.00
CA SER A 312 -2.99 -11.66 -28.59
C SER A 312 -1.75 -12.45 -28.15
N LEU A 313 -1.20 -13.32 -29.00
CA LEU A 313 0.05 -14.04 -28.71
C LEU A 313 1.26 -13.10 -28.59
N THR A 314 1.34 -12.06 -29.40
CA THR A 314 2.39 -11.03 -29.30
C THR A 314 2.33 -10.37 -27.93
N VAL A 315 1.14 -9.91 -27.51
CA VAL A 315 0.96 -9.24 -26.21
C VAL A 315 1.15 -10.20 -25.04
N ILE A 316 0.75 -11.47 -25.16
CA ILE A 316 1.05 -12.51 -24.18
C ILE A 316 2.56 -12.66 -24.00
N GLN A 317 3.34 -12.66 -25.08
CA GLN A 317 4.79 -12.76 -24.98
C GLN A 317 5.40 -11.50 -24.33
N GLU A 318 4.97 -10.29 -24.74
CA GLU A 318 5.37 -9.03 -24.10
C GLU A 318 5.11 -9.08 -22.57
N THR A 319 3.96 -9.61 -22.18
CA THR A 319 3.54 -9.76 -20.78
C THR A 319 4.38 -10.78 -20.02
N LEU A 320 4.66 -11.95 -20.62
CA LEU A 320 5.52 -12.98 -20.03
C LEU A 320 6.97 -12.51 -19.87
N ASP A 321 7.50 -11.79 -20.86
CA ASP A 321 8.85 -11.24 -20.83
C ASP A 321 8.97 -10.20 -19.70
N ALA A 322 7.95 -9.37 -19.48
CA ALA A 322 7.88 -8.43 -18.37
C ALA A 322 7.78 -9.15 -17.01
N LEU A 323 6.90 -10.15 -16.88
CA LEU A 323 6.77 -10.97 -15.67
C LEU A 323 8.08 -11.67 -15.28
N LEU A 324 8.84 -12.12 -16.28
CA LEU A 324 10.08 -12.88 -16.11
C LEU A 324 11.35 -12.02 -16.28
N LYS A 325 11.22 -10.68 -16.30
CA LYS A 325 12.34 -9.75 -16.55
C LYS A 325 13.55 -9.97 -15.64
N ASN A 326 13.30 -10.38 -14.38
CA ASN A 326 14.34 -10.66 -13.39
C ASN A 326 14.84 -12.12 -13.39
N LYS A 327 14.49 -12.91 -14.42
CA LYS A 327 14.83 -14.33 -14.59
C LYS A 327 15.45 -14.59 -15.98
N PRO A 328 16.66 -14.08 -16.25
CA PRO A 328 17.29 -14.18 -17.58
C PRO A 328 17.50 -15.63 -18.02
N ASP A 329 17.75 -16.55 -17.09
CA ASP A 329 17.96 -17.98 -17.38
C ASP A 329 16.70 -18.67 -17.94
N LEU A 330 15.54 -18.02 -17.84
CA LEU A 330 14.25 -18.55 -18.30
C LEU A 330 13.74 -17.83 -19.55
N ASN A 331 14.46 -16.85 -20.11
CA ASN A 331 14.03 -16.08 -21.29
C ASN A 331 14.71 -16.58 -22.59
N PRO A 332 13.97 -16.93 -23.66
CA PRO A 332 12.51 -16.90 -23.78
C PRO A 332 11.85 -18.11 -23.11
N TRP A 333 10.84 -17.83 -22.28
CA TRP A 333 10.05 -18.86 -21.65
C TRP A 333 8.98 -19.37 -22.61
N THR A 334 8.75 -20.68 -22.61
CA THR A 334 7.64 -21.30 -23.34
C THR A 334 6.91 -22.31 -22.44
N PRO A 335 5.59 -22.52 -22.63
CA PRO A 335 4.80 -23.46 -21.84
C PRO A 335 5.33 -24.88 -21.84
N GLU A 336 6.07 -25.28 -22.87
CA GLU A 336 6.58 -26.62 -23.09
C GLU A 336 7.92 -26.88 -22.37
N ASN A 337 8.69 -25.84 -22.08
CA ASN A 337 10.09 -25.99 -21.64
C ASN A 337 10.27 -25.92 -20.11
N SER A 338 9.39 -25.25 -19.38
CA SER A 338 9.46 -25.17 -17.90
C SER A 338 8.15 -24.71 -17.28
N LEU A 339 7.95 -25.01 -15.99
CA LEU A 339 6.73 -24.61 -15.28
C LEU A 339 6.82 -23.16 -14.81
N LEU A 340 5.83 -22.33 -15.20
CA LEU A 340 5.74 -20.93 -14.82
C LEU A 340 5.64 -20.79 -13.31
N PHE A 341 4.88 -21.66 -12.64
CA PHE A 341 4.80 -21.71 -11.17
C PHE A 341 6.18 -21.76 -10.50
N VAL A 342 7.12 -22.49 -11.08
CA VAL A 342 8.49 -22.59 -10.55
C VAL A 342 9.28 -21.31 -10.81
N ALA A 343 9.03 -20.66 -11.94
CA ALA A 343 9.67 -19.40 -12.34
C ALA A 343 9.23 -18.22 -11.45
N VAL A 344 7.92 -18.09 -11.19
CA VAL A 344 7.34 -16.98 -10.42
C VAL A 344 7.30 -17.27 -8.91
N GLY A 345 7.24 -18.54 -8.52
CA GLY A 345 6.90 -18.97 -7.15
C GLY A 345 7.92 -18.71 -6.04
N GLY A 346 9.16 -18.28 -6.36
CA GLY A 346 10.21 -17.98 -5.37
C GLY A 346 10.39 -19.01 -4.24
N PHE A 347 11.09 -18.62 -3.16
CA PHE A 347 11.12 -19.36 -1.88
C PHE A 347 9.99 -18.92 -0.92
N SER A 348 8.93 -18.27 -1.45
CA SER A 348 7.81 -17.85 -0.61
C SER A 348 7.00 -19.06 -0.15
N TYR A 349 6.91 -19.23 1.17
CA TYR A 349 6.15 -20.30 1.82
C TYR A 349 4.66 -19.98 1.96
N ALA A 350 4.23 -18.77 1.59
CA ALA A 350 2.81 -18.41 1.60
C ALA A 350 2.13 -18.90 0.32
N PRO A 351 0.89 -19.43 0.40
CA PRO A 351 0.07 -19.60 -0.80
C PRO A 351 -0.16 -18.22 -1.42
N GLY A 352 0.59 -17.91 -2.48
CA GLY A 352 0.41 -16.69 -3.26
C GLY A 352 -0.96 -16.66 -3.91
N ASN A 353 -1.56 -15.47 -4.00
CA ASN A 353 -2.71 -15.23 -4.85
C ASN A 353 -2.24 -15.24 -6.32
N TRP A 354 -2.28 -16.41 -6.97
CA TRP A 354 -1.83 -16.61 -8.36
C TRP A 354 -2.92 -16.35 -9.42
N GLU A 355 -4.00 -15.65 -9.07
CA GLU A 355 -5.14 -15.48 -9.98
C GLU A 355 -4.77 -14.73 -11.28
N LYS A 356 -3.85 -13.77 -11.21
CA LYS A 356 -3.43 -13.00 -12.39
C LYS A 356 -2.59 -13.86 -13.35
N GLU A 357 -1.66 -14.67 -12.83
CA GLU A 357 -0.84 -15.59 -13.62
C GLU A 357 -1.69 -16.70 -14.23
N LYS A 358 -2.65 -17.25 -13.47
CA LYS A 358 -3.62 -18.21 -14.00
C LYS A 358 -4.47 -17.56 -15.11
N THR A 359 -4.87 -16.31 -14.94
CA THR A 359 -5.61 -15.58 -15.99
C THR A 359 -4.79 -15.43 -17.26
N LEU A 360 -3.50 -15.09 -17.15
CA LEU A 360 -2.57 -15.02 -18.29
C LEU A 360 -2.44 -16.37 -19.01
N LEU A 361 -2.26 -17.47 -18.27
CA LEU A 361 -2.18 -18.82 -18.84
C LEU A 361 -3.47 -19.22 -19.56
N ARG A 362 -4.63 -18.85 -19.02
CA ARG A 362 -5.94 -19.12 -19.64
C ARG A 362 -6.08 -18.39 -20.96
N TYR A 363 -5.70 -17.11 -21.00
CA TYR A 363 -5.69 -16.33 -22.23
C TYR A 363 -4.73 -16.93 -23.26
N TYR A 364 -3.55 -17.37 -22.83
CA TYR A 364 -2.61 -18.07 -23.69
C TYR A 364 -3.23 -19.35 -24.27
N GLN A 365 -3.86 -20.17 -23.43
CA GLN A 365 -4.46 -21.43 -23.84
C GLN A 365 -5.59 -21.21 -24.85
N GLN A 366 -6.41 -20.16 -24.66
CA GLN A 366 -7.47 -19.79 -25.59
C GLN A 366 -6.89 -19.38 -26.96
N ALA A 367 -5.91 -18.48 -26.99
CA ALA A 367 -5.31 -18.01 -28.24
C ALA A 367 -4.70 -19.15 -29.07
N VAL A 368 -3.92 -20.03 -28.43
CA VAL A 368 -3.22 -21.12 -29.13
C VAL A 368 -4.16 -22.26 -29.54
N ARG A 369 -5.26 -22.46 -28.82
CA ARG A 369 -6.32 -23.40 -29.20
C ARG A 369 -6.97 -22.99 -30.52
N GLU A 370 -7.33 -21.71 -30.65
CA GLU A 370 -7.94 -21.17 -31.87
C GLU A 370 -6.96 -21.15 -33.06
N LEU A 371 -5.65 -21.12 -32.78
CA LEU A 371 -4.60 -21.28 -33.78
C LEU A 371 -4.23 -22.73 -34.10
N GLY A 372 -4.83 -23.71 -33.40
CA GLY A 372 -4.62 -25.14 -33.64
C GLY A 372 -3.31 -25.71 -33.08
N GLU A 373 -2.67 -25.03 -32.12
CA GLU A 373 -1.41 -25.47 -31.50
C GLU A 373 -1.68 -26.44 -30.34
N ILE A 374 -2.14 -27.65 -30.67
CA ILE A 374 -2.63 -28.65 -29.70
C ILE A 374 -1.58 -29.01 -28.63
N GLU A 375 -0.32 -29.15 -29.02
CA GLU A 375 0.77 -29.45 -28.07
C GLU A 375 0.87 -28.38 -26.99
N ARG A 376 0.80 -27.11 -27.38
CA ARG A 376 0.89 -25.97 -26.46
C ARG A 376 -0.34 -25.87 -25.57
N VAL A 377 -1.54 -26.15 -26.10
CA VAL A 377 -2.77 -26.24 -25.30
C VAL A 377 -2.61 -27.24 -24.17
N ASN A 378 -2.06 -28.42 -24.47
CA ASN A 378 -1.87 -29.50 -23.50
C ASN A 378 -0.77 -29.15 -22.49
N ALA A 379 0.33 -28.52 -22.93
CA ALA A 379 1.35 -28.02 -22.02
C ALA A 379 0.78 -26.97 -21.05
N LEU A 380 -0.03 -26.02 -21.54
CA LEU A 380 -0.70 -25.01 -20.70
C LEU A 380 -1.72 -25.62 -19.73
N GLU A 381 -2.37 -26.73 -20.09
CA GLU A 381 -3.24 -27.47 -19.16
C GLU A 381 -2.45 -28.01 -17.95
N ILE A 382 -1.26 -28.58 -18.20
CA ILE A 382 -0.36 -29.03 -17.13
C ILE A 382 0.10 -27.84 -16.27
N GLN A 383 0.35 -26.67 -16.87
CA GLN A 383 0.71 -25.44 -16.14
C GLN A 383 -0.40 -25.03 -15.18
N HIS A 384 -1.66 -25.02 -15.63
CA HIS A 384 -2.83 -24.70 -14.81
C HIS A 384 -2.95 -25.64 -13.61
N ILE A 385 -2.87 -26.96 -13.84
CA ILE A 385 -2.93 -27.95 -12.76
C ILE A 385 -1.78 -27.74 -11.77
N THR A 386 -0.59 -27.35 -12.25
CA THR A 386 0.55 -27.08 -11.37
C THR A 386 0.27 -25.94 -10.38
N PHE A 387 -0.39 -24.85 -10.82
CA PHE A 387 -0.70 -23.75 -9.91
C PHE A 387 -1.66 -24.13 -8.78
N GLU A 388 -2.52 -25.12 -8.99
CA GLU A 388 -3.52 -25.58 -8.00
C GLU A 388 -3.02 -26.76 -7.17
N CYS A 389 -2.29 -27.67 -7.81
CA CYS A 389 -1.99 -29.00 -7.29
C CYS A 389 -0.50 -29.31 -7.21
N CYS A 390 0.41 -28.33 -7.31
CA CYS A 390 1.87 -28.59 -7.33
C CYS A 390 2.34 -29.54 -6.21
N TYR A 391 1.78 -29.43 -5.01
CA TYR A 391 2.11 -30.27 -3.85
C TYR A 391 1.25 -31.53 -3.72
N ASP A 392 0.15 -31.63 -4.47
CA ASP A 392 -0.61 -32.87 -4.61
C ASP A 392 0.02 -33.72 -5.70
N TRP A 393 0.95 -34.58 -5.28
CA TRP A 393 1.70 -35.43 -6.20
C TRP A 393 0.78 -36.39 -6.97
N SER A 394 -0.33 -36.83 -6.39
CA SER A 394 -1.28 -37.71 -7.07
C SER A 394 -1.90 -37.00 -8.26
N SER A 395 -2.38 -35.78 -8.05
CA SER A 395 -2.95 -34.94 -9.11
C SER A 395 -1.90 -34.58 -10.17
N MET A 396 -0.68 -34.27 -9.78
CA MET A 396 0.42 -34.00 -10.73
C MET A 396 0.81 -35.23 -11.56
N PHE A 397 0.94 -36.41 -10.95
CA PHE A 397 1.21 -37.64 -11.70
C PHE A 397 0.07 -37.98 -12.65
N THR A 398 -1.18 -37.77 -12.23
CA THR A 398 -2.36 -37.93 -13.09
C THR A 398 -2.26 -37.00 -14.30
N ALA A 399 -2.00 -35.71 -14.09
CA ALA A 399 -1.80 -34.74 -15.17
C ALA A 399 -0.70 -35.16 -16.16
N PHE A 400 0.48 -35.56 -15.67
CA PHE A 400 1.60 -36.01 -16.51
C PHE A 400 1.34 -37.32 -17.27
N SER A 401 0.32 -38.09 -16.89
CA SER A 401 -0.01 -39.37 -17.53
C SER A 401 -1.20 -39.29 -18.47
N GLU A 402 -2.19 -38.44 -18.15
CA GLU A 402 -3.45 -38.35 -18.90
C GLU A 402 -3.43 -37.25 -19.97
N ILE A 403 -2.65 -36.17 -19.76
CA ILE A 403 -2.57 -35.07 -20.72
C ILE A 403 -1.54 -35.40 -21.80
N PRO A 404 -1.94 -35.50 -23.08
CA PRO A 404 -1.03 -35.92 -24.13
C PRO A 404 -0.10 -34.78 -24.56
N VAL A 405 1.18 -34.92 -24.22
CA VAL A 405 2.27 -34.07 -24.73
C VAL A 405 3.36 -34.95 -25.33
N ASN A 406 4.20 -34.37 -26.18
CA ASN A 406 5.36 -35.05 -26.74
C ASN A 406 6.39 -35.37 -25.63
N LYS A 407 7.31 -36.28 -25.93
CA LYS A 407 8.29 -36.79 -24.95
C LYS A 407 9.21 -35.70 -24.40
N ASP A 408 9.63 -34.75 -25.22
CA ASP A 408 10.57 -33.71 -24.83
C ASP A 408 9.89 -32.69 -23.91
N THR A 409 8.67 -32.28 -24.25
CA THR A 409 7.80 -31.44 -23.41
C THR A 409 7.48 -32.12 -22.07
N TRP A 410 7.09 -33.40 -22.12
CA TRP A 410 6.87 -34.18 -20.91
C TRP A 410 8.12 -34.18 -20.01
N GLN A 411 9.29 -34.48 -20.58
CA GLN A 411 10.55 -34.55 -19.84
C GLN A 411 10.92 -33.20 -19.23
N ALA A 412 10.74 -32.11 -19.98
CA ALA A 412 11.05 -30.76 -19.53
C ALA A 412 10.15 -30.33 -18.36
N LEU A 413 8.83 -30.47 -18.50
CA LEU A 413 7.87 -30.10 -17.47
C LEU A 413 7.95 -30.99 -16.23
N PHE A 414 8.11 -32.31 -16.42
CA PHE A 414 8.30 -33.23 -15.31
C PHE A 414 9.58 -32.92 -14.54
N THR A 415 10.69 -32.66 -15.24
CA THR A 415 11.96 -32.27 -14.59
C THR A 415 11.79 -30.95 -13.84
N SER A 416 11.16 -29.95 -14.45
CA SER A 416 10.88 -28.66 -13.79
C SER A 416 10.08 -28.82 -12.49
N TRP A 417 9.03 -29.64 -12.49
CA TRP A 417 8.26 -29.96 -11.28
C TRP A 417 9.10 -30.71 -10.25
N ARG A 418 9.75 -31.79 -10.69
CA ARG A 418 10.56 -32.67 -9.83
C ARG A 418 11.62 -31.88 -9.07
N GLU A 419 12.41 -31.08 -9.77
CA GLU A 419 13.48 -30.30 -9.16
C GLU A 419 12.93 -29.22 -8.20
N SER A 420 11.76 -28.65 -8.50
CA SER A 420 11.09 -27.70 -7.59
C SER A 420 10.65 -28.36 -6.28
N ILE A 421 10.01 -29.54 -6.36
CA ILE A 421 9.58 -30.30 -5.17
C ILE A 421 10.78 -30.71 -4.33
N ILE A 422 11.85 -31.19 -4.97
CA ILE A 422 13.08 -31.57 -4.29
C ILE A 422 13.68 -30.35 -3.61
N LYS A 423 13.88 -29.24 -4.32
CA LYS A 423 14.46 -28.01 -3.77
C LYS A 423 13.68 -27.48 -2.57
N ARG A 424 12.34 -27.55 -2.59
CA ARG A 424 11.47 -27.12 -1.48
C ARG A 424 11.44 -28.13 -0.33
N GLY A 425 11.56 -29.42 -0.63
CA GLY A 425 11.58 -30.51 0.34
C GLY A 425 12.97 -30.77 0.95
N THR A 426 14.03 -30.19 0.40
CA THR A 426 15.37 -30.20 0.98
C THR A 426 15.46 -29.08 2.03
N PRO A 427 15.81 -29.38 3.29
CA PRO A 427 15.91 -28.36 4.33
C PRO A 427 16.86 -27.22 3.93
N TYR A 428 16.29 -26.03 3.74
CA TYR A 428 17.06 -24.82 3.47
C TYR A 428 17.62 -24.30 4.80
N ARG A 429 18.93 -24.41 5.04
CA ARG A 429 19.56 -23.70 6.16
C ARG A 429 19.87 -22.27 5.70
N TYR A 430 19.16 -21.29 6.29
CA TYR A 430 19.72 -19.95 6.43
C TYR A 430 20.97 -20.06 7.31
N SER A 431 22.13 -20.27 6.70
CA SER A 431 23.41 -20.04 7.40
C SER A 431 24.09 -18.84 6.79
N GLY A 432 23.57 -17.67 7.12
CA GLY A 432 24.45 -16.52 7.29
C GLY A 432 25.50 -16.89 8.35
N LEU A 433 26.76 -16.75 7.97
CA LEU A 433 27.93 -16.54 8.83
C LEU A 433 28.80 -17.72 9.30
N TYR A 434 28.36 -18.97 9.58
CA TYR A 434 29.32 -19.96 10.16
C TYR A 434 29.18 -21.46 9.82
N ALA A 435 28.59 -21.87 8.68
CA ALA A 435 28.56 -23.30 8.33
C ALA A 435 29.13 -23.58 6.92
N HIS A 436 30.39 -24.04 6.85
CA HIS A 436 30.98 -24.67 5.67
C HIS A 436 30.52 -26.13 5.54
N GLN A 437 29.22 -26.37 5.42
CA GLN A 437 28.70 -27.73 5.20
C GLN A 437 28.45 -27.96 3.71
N LYS A 438 29.00 -29.05 3.16
CA LYS A 438 28.80 -29.44 1.76
C LYS A 438 27.32 -29.69 1.51
N PRO A 439 26.74 -29.16 0.43
CA PRO A 439 25.41 -29.57 -0.02
C PRO A 439 25.43 -31.08 -0.32
N VAL A 440 24.33 -31.77 -0.02
CA VAL A 440 24.16 -33.18 -0.38
C VAL A 440 23.69 -33.22 -1.84
N ASP A 441 24.57 -33.63 -2.76
CA ASP A 441 24.30 -33.64 -4.21
C ASP A 441 23.17 -34.60 -4.63
N THR A 442 22.68 -35.48 -3.74
CA THR A 442 21.56 -36.39 -4.03
C THR A 442 20.70 -36.61 -2.78
N TRP A 443 19.51 -35.99 -2.78
CA TRP A 443 18.49 -36.09 -1.73
C TRP A 443 17.55 -37.30 -1.92
N TRP A 444 17.03 -37.88 -0.82
CA TRP A 444 16.18 -39.10 -0.88
C TRP A 444 14.91 -38.91 -1.73
N LEU A 445 14.41 -37.68 -1.85
CA LEU A 445 13.27 -37.37 -2.73
C LEU A 445 13.57 -37.66 -4.21
N HIS A 446 14.82 -37.56 -4.66
CA HIS A 446 15.19 -37.97 -6.03
C HIS A 446 14.88 -39.46 -6.22
N TRP A 447 15.26 -40.30 -5.27
CA TRP A 447 15.02 -41.74 -5.35
C TRP A 447 13.54 -42.07 -5.21
N LEU A 448 12.80 -41.37 -4.36
CA LEU A 448 11.36 -41.61 -4.23
C LEU A 448 10.65 -41.32 -5.56
N LEU A 449 10.90 -40.14 -6.16
CA LEU A 449 10.27 -39.73 -7.41
C LEU A 449 10.70 -40.63 -8.59
N ASP A 450 11.97 -41.04 -8.64
CA ASP A 450 12.47 -42.01 -9.62
C ASP A 450 11.77 -43.37 -9.49
N SER A 451 11.47 -43.82 -8.27
CA SER A 451 10.82 -45.11 -8.03
C SER A 451 9.36 -45.17 -8.47
N ILE A 452 8.71 -44.00 -8.53
CA ILE A 452 7.32 -43.87 -8.98
C ILE A 452 7.27 -43.76 -10.51
N THR A 453 8.21 -43.02 -11.10
CA THR A 453 8.17 -42.66 -12.53
C THR A 453 8.96 -43.57 -13.45
N THR A 454 9.94 -44.31 -12.93
CA THR A 454 10.74 -45.25 -13.72
C THR A 454 10.23 -46.67 -13.50
N LYS A 455 9.74 -47.31 -14.56
CA LYS A 455 9.12 -48.64 -14.51
C LYS A 455 10.02 -49.70 -13.86
N GLU A 456 11.33 -49.58 -13.99
CA GLU A 456 12.33 -50.51 -13.47
C GLU A 456 12.75 -50.24 -12.01
N LYS A 457 12.46 -49.05 -11.45
CA LYS A 457 13.00 -48.58 -10.15
C LYS A 457 12.00 -48.63 -8.98
N GLY A 458 10.93 -49.41 -9.08
CA GLY A 458 9.83 -49.45 -8.08
C GLY A 458 10.25 -49.63 -6.60
N HIS A 459 9.27 -49.73 -5.70
CA HIS A 459 9.46 -49.69 -4.23
C HIS A 459 10.67 -50.49 -3.66
N THR A 460 11.03 -51.64 -4.25
CA THR A 460 12.20 -52.44 -3.83
C THR A 460 13.52 -51.71 -4.07
N TRP A 461 13.69 -51.04 -5.21
CA TRP A 461 14.90 -50.27 -5.53
C TRP A 461 15.01 -49.02 -4.65
N PHE A 462 13.90 -48.32 -4.42
CA PHE A 462 13.89 -47.19 -3.48
C PHE A 462 14.33 -47.62 -2.08
N ARG A 463 13.76 -48.71 -1.58
CA ARG A 463 14.15 -49.28 -0.28
C ARG A 463 15.64 -49.60 -0.23
N GLN A 464 16.19 -50.19 -1.29
CA GLN A 464 17.62 -50.48 -1.36
C GLN A 464 18.44 -49.18 -1.29
N LYS A 465 18.06 -48.11 -2.00
CA LYS A 465 18.77 -46.84 -1.96
C LYS A 465 18.74 -46.16 -0.59
N ILE A 466 17.60 -46.22 0.09
CA ILE A 466 17.48 -45.71 1.46
C ILE A 466 18.37 -46.52 2.42
N ILE A 467 18.37 -47.86 2.33
CA ILE A 467 19.22 -48.71 3.18
C ILE A 467 20.69 -48.41 2.92
N GLU A 468 21.12 -48.39 1.65
CA GLU A 468 22.50 -48.05 1.26
C GLU A 468 22.90 -46.66 1.81
N TRP A 469 22.00 -45.69 1.75
CA TRP A 469 22.27 -44.35 2.27
C TRP A 469 22.41 -44.35 3.80
N LEU A 470 21.45 -44.97 4.51
CA LEU A 470 21.47 -45.08 5.98
C LEU A 470 22.70 -45.83 6.51
N GLU A 471 23.15 -46.89 5.82
CA GLU A 471 24.36 -47.66 6.18
C GLU A 471 25.65 -46.86 6.00
N ASN A 472 25.64 -45.85 5.12
CA ASN A 472 26.81 -45.00 4.84
C ASN A 472 26.80 -43.68 5.62
N LEU A 473 25.82 -43.45 6.50
CA LEU A 473 25.79 -42.26 7.34
C LEU A 473 26.90 -42.32 8.42
N PRO A 474 27.67 -41.24 8.64
CA PRO A 474 28.71 -41.22 9.66
C PRO A 474 28.11 -41.35 11.06
N GLY A 475 28.73 -42.17 11.92
CA GLY A 475 28.26 -42.40 13.30
C GLY A 475 28.49 -41.24 14.27
N GLU A 476 29.25 -40.20 13.88
CA GLU A 476 29.51 -39.02 14.70
C GLU A 476 28.57 -37.86 14.37
N GLN A 477 27.88 -37.34 15.39
CA GLN A 477 26.90 -36.24 15.26
C GLN A 477 27.48 -34.97 14.63
N GLY A 478 28.75 -34.66 14.87
CA GLY A 478 29.46 -33.53 14.27
C GLY A 478 29.83 -33.71 12.79
N GLN A 479 29.82 -34.95 12.29
CA GLN A 479 30.11 -35.31 10.89
C GLN A 479 28.84 -35.47 10.04
N LEU A 480 27.67 -35.67 10.69
CA LEU A 480 26.36 -35.79 10.02
C LEU A 480 25.84 -34.48 9.40
N GLY A 481 26.46 -33.33 9.68
CA GLY A 481 26.14 -32.06 9.00
C GLY A 481 24.63 -31.73 8.88
N GLY A 482 24.17 -31.45 7.66
CA GLY A 482 22.76 -31.21 7.33
C GLY A 482 21.87 -32.46 7.40
N GLU A 483 22.44 -33.67 7.42
CA GLU A 483 21.77 -34.98 7.41
C GLU A 483 21.15 -35.33 8.78
N TYR A 484 21.59 -34.69 9.87
CA TYR A 484 21.00 -34.89 11.20
C TYR A 484 19.58 -34.27 11.33
N SER A 485 19.36 -33.11 10.71
CA SER A 485 18.02 -32.47 10.65
C SER A 485 17.02 -33.32 9.85
N VAL A 486 17.53 -34.23 9.02
CA VAL A 486 16.78 -35.09 8.09
C VAL A 486 16.29 -36.36 8.76
N LEU A 487 17.14 -36.99 9.58
CA LEU A 487 16.77 -38.17 10.36
C LEU A 487 15.61 -37.88 11.32
N HIS A 488 15.54 -36.66 11.88
CA HIS A 488 14.46 -36.24 12.77
C HIS A 488 13.08 -36.14 12.08
N LEU A 489 13.02 -36.02 10.75
CA LEU A 489 11.76 -36.00 9.99
C LEU A 489 11.31 -37.42 9.56
N LEU A 490 12.20 -38.41 9.63
CA LEU A 490 11.95 -39.80 9.23
C LEU A 490 11.67 -40.73 10.44
N THR A 491 11.89 -40.25 11.66
CA THR A 491 11.56 -40.90 12.94
C THR A 491 10.46 -40.12 13.64
#